data_AF-A0A1V1P0A5-F1
#
_entry.id   AF-A0A1V1P0A5-F1
#
_cell.length_a   1.000
_cell.length_b   1.000
_cell.length_c   1.000
_cell.angle_alpha   90.00
_cell.angle_beta   90.00
_cell.angle_gamma   90.00
#
_symmetry.space_group_name_H-M   'P 1'
#
loop_
_entity.id
_entity.type
_entity.pdbx_description
1 polymer ?
#
loop_
_entity_poly.entity_id
_entity_poly.type
_entity_poly.pdbx_seq_one_letter_code
_entity_poly.pdbx_strand_id
1 'polypeptide(L)'
;MTRLTIAFTAIIAMAEKQRGTITKLAKEYLISRTFVYMLANSLMEQSQIKFAEYCPPAFHKKASLEHILFLRLEGKCSIEAISSFLKRFGFDNSSVGYISQLLNDIGSLLPSTQIFSEGDQVKVILWIVASKRKVP
;
A
#
# COMPACT_ATOMS: atom_id res chain seq x y z
N MET A 1 -12.44 7.88 27.63
CA MET A 1 -11.43 8.30 26.63
C MET A 1 -10.00 8.39 27.16
N THR A 2 -9.73 8.25 28.46
CA THR A 2 -8.41 8.52 29.07
C THR A 2 -7.36 7.41 28.94
N ARG A 3 -7.75 6.14 28.80
CA ARG A 3 -6.78 5.02 28.73
C ARG A 3 -6.04 4.95 27.39
N LEU A 4 -6.76 5.26 26.30
CA LEU A 4 -6.20 5.24 24.94
C LEU A 4 -5.19 6.37 24.76
N THR A 5 -5.47 7.57 25.27
CA THR A 5 -4.55 8.71 25.20
C THR A 5 -3.26 8.45 25.98
N ILE A 6 -3.36 7.83 27.17
CA ILE A 6 -2.18 7.41 27.95
C ILE A 6 -1.33 6.40 27.16
N ALA A 7 -1.96 5.37 26.59
CA ALA A 7 -1.26 4.35 25.80
C ALA A 7 -0.56 4.96 24.57
N PHE A 8 -1.25 5.79 23.78
CA PHE A 8 -0.66 6.44 22.61
C PHE A 8 0.51 7.37 22.97
N THR A 9 0.32 8.22 23.98
CA THR A 9 1.38 9.16 24.42
C THR A 9 2.60 8.40 24.96
N ALA A 10 2.36 7.29 25.65
CA ALA A 10 3.42 6.41 26.14
C ALA A 10 4.19 5.74 24.98
N ILE A 11 3.51 5.27 23.94
CA ILE A 11 4.15 4.70 22.74
C ILE A 11 5.03 5.73 22.05
N ILE A 12 4.55 6.95 21.84
CA ILE A 12 5.32 8.04 21.22
C ILE A 12 6.56 8.36 22.06
N ALA A 13 6.40 8.49 23.37
CA ALA A 13 7.53 8.74 24.28
C ALA A 13 8.58 7.60 24.26
N MET A 14 8.15 6.34 24.11
CA MET A 14 9.06 5.20 23.96
C MET A 14 9.80 5.23 22.62
N ALA A 15 9.11 5.57 21.52
CA ALA A 15 9.70 5.66 20.18
C ALA A 15 10.74 6.79 20.08
N GLU A 16 10.43 7.96 20.65
CA GLU A 16 11.31 9.12 20.67
C GLU A 16 12.39 9.06 21.77
N LYS A 17 12.41 7.98 22.57
CA LYS A 17 13.33 7.79 23.71
C LYS A 17 13.30 8.93 24.73
N GLN A 18 12.14 9.58 24.89
CA GLN A 18 11.97 10.67 25.85
C GLN A 18 12.01 10.14 27.30
N ARG A 19 13.04 10.52 28.05
CA ARG A 19 13.17 10.14 29.45
C ARG A 19 12.25 10.99 30.33
N GLY A 20 11.51 10.34 31.22
CA GLY A 20 10.68 11.01 32.24
C GLY A 20 9.19 11.13 31.88
N THR A 21 8.82 11.08 30.60
CA THR A 21 7.42 11.21 30.15
C THR A 21 6.50 10.14 30.74
N ILE A 22 6.95 8.88 30.81
CA ILE A 22 6.20 7.79 31.47
C ILE A 22 6.01 8.05 32.96
N THR A 23 7.01 8.64 33.63
CA THR A 23 6.92 8.97 35.05
C THR A 23 5.97 10.15 35.29
N LYS A 24 5.95 11.12 34.36
CA LYS A 24 5.00 12.23 34.38
C LYS A 24 3.56 11.73 34.20
N LEU A 25 3.31 10.89 33.20
CA LEU A 25 2.00 10.27 32.96
C LEU A 25 1.52 9.45 34.17
N ALA A 26 2.41 8.67 34.78
CA ALA A 26 2.09 7.91 35.98
C ALA A 26 1.64 8.80 37.15
N LYS A 27 2.31 9.94 37.36
CA LYS A 27 1.95 10.90 38.41
C LYS A 27 0.66 11.65 38.10
N GLU A 28 0.51 12.12 36.86
CA GLU A 28 -0.63 12.92 36.41
C GLU A 28 -1.94 12.14 36.49
N TYR A 29 -1.91 10.87 36.09
CA TYR A 29 -3.09 10.00 36.11
C TYR A 29 -3.19 9.13 37.36
N LEU A 30 -2.30 9.32 38.36
CA LEU A 30 -2.26 8.55 39.62
C LEU A 30 -2.26 7.03 39.41
N ILE A 31 -1.48 6.57 38.43
CA ILE A 31 -1.34 5.15 38.05
C ILE A 31 0.11 4.70 38.15
N SER A 32 0.32 3.40 38.32
CA SER A 32 1.70 2.87 38.34
C SER A 32 2.36 2.99 36.97
N ARG A 33 3.67 3.22 36.95
CA ARG A 33 4.47 3.21 35.71
C ARG A 33 4.30 1.88 34.95
N THR A 34 4.24 0.77 35.68
CA THR A 34 4.00 -0.56 35.13
C THR A 34 2.68 -0.64 34.38
N PHE A 35 1.61 -0.03 34.91
CA PHE A 35 0.32 0.01 34.24
C PHE A 35 0.35 0.82 32.94
N VAL A 36 1.13 1.91 32.88
CA VAL A 36 1.35 2.67 31.65
C VAL A 36 2.06 1.81 30.60
N TYR A 37 3.10 1.06 30.98
CA TYR A 37 3.77 0.12 30.07
C TYR A 37 2.83 -0.98 29.59
N MET A 38 2.02 -1.58 30.48
CA MET A 38 1.04 -2.61 30.10
C MET A 38 -0.01 -2.08 29.11
N LEU A 39 -0.47 -0.85 29.30
CA LEU A 39 -1.40 -0.19 28.37
C LEU A 39 -0.78 0.04 26.99
N ALA A 40 0.46 0.54 26.94
CA ALA A 40 1.19 0.73 25.70
C ALA A 40 1.43 -0.59 24.96
N ASN A 41 1.89 -1.63 25.67
CA ASN A 41 2.11 -2.96 25.10
C ASN A 41 0.80 -3.57 24.59
N SER A 42 -0.27 -3.53 25.37
CA SER A 42 -1.56 -4.07 24.95
C SER A 42 -2.09 -3.38 23.69
N LEU A 43 -1.91 -2.06 23.58
CA LEU A 43 -2.26 -1.32 22.37
C LEU A 43 -1.35 -1.68 21.20
N MET A 44 -0.04 -1.83 21.42
CA MET A 44 0.92 -2.27 20.39
C MET A 44 0.57 -3.66 19.88
N GLU A 45 0.31 -4.63 20.75
CA GLU A 45 -0.10 -6.00 20.40
C GLU A 45 -1.40 -5.99 19.60
N GLN A 46 -2.44 -5.29 20.07
CA GLN A 46 -3.70 -5.19 19.34
C GLN A 46 -3.56 -4.46 18.00
N SER A 47 -2.68 -3.46 17.93
CA SER A 47 -2.38 -2.77 16.67
C SER A 47 -1.62 -3.69 15.71
N GLN A 48 -0.59 -4.40 16.17
CA GLN A 48 0.18 -5.33 15.36
C GLN A 48 -0.69 -6.51 14.92
N ILE A 49 -1.57 -7.03 15.75
CA ILE A 49 -2.49 -8.11 15.34
C ILE A 49 -3.43 -7.63 14.22
N LYS A 50 -3.85 -6.35 14.23
CA LYS A 50 -4.72 -5.77 13.20
C LYS A 50 -3.97 -5.25 11.96
N PHE A 51 -2.69 -4.89 12.09
CA PHE A 51 -1.89 -4.32 11.00
C PHE A 51 -0.82 -5.29 10.44
N ALA A 52 -0.44 -6.35 11.15
CA ALA A 52 0.49 -7.40 10.69
C ALA A 52 -0.19 -8.47 9.84
N GLU A 53 -1.52 -8.42 9.72
CA GLU A 53 -2.21 -9.02 8.57
C GLU A 53 -1.81 -8.32 7.25
N TYR A 54 -1.10 -7.18 7.34
CA TYR A 54 -0.54 -6.48 6.18
C TYR A 54 0.99 -6.68 6.06
N CYS A 55 1.33 -7.43 5.01
CA CYS A 55 2.58 -7.45 4.26
C CYS A 55 3.73 -8.39 4.72
N PRO A 56 3.67 -9.68 4.35
CA PRO A 56 4.87 -10.50 4.24
C PRO A 56 5.71 -10.11 3.01
N PRO A 57 7.05 -10.23 3.04
CA PRO A 57 7.95 -9.88 1.92
C PRO A 57 7.75 -10.74 0.65
N ALA A 58 7.02 -11.85 0.73
CA ALA A 58 6.58 -12.61 -0.45
C ALA A 58 5.49 -11.88 -1.27
N PHE A 59 4.90 -10.81 -0.73
CA PHE A 59 3.80 -10.06 -1.32
C PHE A 59 4.26 -9.05 -2.38
N HIS A 60 5.56 -8.73 -2.50
CA HIS A 60 6.05 -7.70 -3.43
C HIS A 60 5.77 -8.01 -4.91
N LYS A 61 5.80 -9.27 -5.33
CA LYS A 61 5.47 -9.63 -6.73
C LYS A 61 3.99 -9.44 -7.04
N LYS A 62 3.10 -9.95 -6.18
CA LYS A 62 1.64 -9.85 -6.38
C LYS A 62 1.15 -8.41 -6.19
N ALA A 63 1.66 -7.72 -5.18
CA ALA A 63 1.42 -6.30 -4.98
C ALA A 63 1.93 -5.46 -6.17
N SER A 64 3.11 -5.76 -6.73
CA SER A 64 3.61 -4.99 -7.88
C SER A 64 2.65 -5.07 -9.09
N LEU A 65 2.05 -6.23 -9.35
CA LEU A 65 1.09 -6.39 -10.44
C LEU A 65 -0.19 -5.58 -10.21
N GLU A 66 -0.75 -5.65 -9.00
CA GLU A 66 -1.96 -4.89 -8.64
C GLU A 66 -1.72 -3.38 -8.78
N HIS A 67 -0.58 -2.87 -8.29
CA HIS A 67 -0.22 -1.47 -8.40
C HIS A 67 0.04 -1.04 -9.86
N ILE A 68 0.70 -1.89 -10.66
CA ILE A 68 0.92 -1.65 -12.09
C ILE A 68 -0.42 -1.53 -12.82
N LEU A 69 -1.36 -2.46 -12.59
CA LEU A 69 -2.67 -2.46 -13.23
C LEU A 69 -3.53 -1.28 -12.77
N PHE A 70 -3.54 -0.98 -11.47
CA PHE A 70 -4.25 0.17 -10.92
C PHE A 70 -3.77 1.48 -11.55
N LEU A 71 -2.46 1.72 -11.57
CA LEU A 71 -1.90 2.94 -12.15
C LEU A 71 -2.12 3.02 -13.67
N ARG A 72 -2.16 1.88 -14.36
CA ARG A 72 -2.34 1.83 -15.82
C ARG A 72 -3.80 2.01 -16.24
N LEU A 73 -4.72 1.33 -15.58
CA LEU A 73 -6.14 1.27 -15.95
C LEU A 73 -6.92 2.43 -15.34
N GLU A 74 -6.70 2.73 -14.06
CA GLU A 74 -7.41 3.79 -13.34
C GLU A 74 -6.63 5.11 -13.40
N GLY A 75 -5.33 5.05 -13.08
CA GLY A 75 -4.46 6.23 -13.07
C GLY A 75 -4.02 6.74 -14.45
N LYS A 76 -4.28 5.98 -15.53
CA LYS A 76 -3.87 6.28 -16.93
C LYS A 76 -2.40 6.71 -17.05
N CYS A 77 -1.53 6.21 -16.17
CA CYS A 77 -0.14 6.60 -16.10
C CYS A 77 0.68 6.02 -17.26
N SER A 78 1.73 6.73 -17.67
CA SER A 78 2.73 6.18 -18.60
C SER A 78 3.57 5.10 -17.92
N ILE A 79 4.21 4.23 -18.70
CA ILE A 79 5.03 3.12 -18.15
C ILE A 79 6.21 3.67 -17.37
N GLU A 80 6.78 4.79 -17.82
CA GLU A 80 7.86 5.52 -17.14
C GLU A 80 7.40 6.07 -15.78
N ALA A 81 6.20 6.66 -15.73
CA ALA A 81 5.62 7.16 -14.49
C ALA A 81 5.35 6.03 -13.49
N ILE A 82 4.86 4.88 -13.96
CA ILE A 82 4.67 3.67 -13.15
C ILE A 82 6.02 3.17 -12.61
N SER A 83 7.05 3.12 -13.45
CA SER A 83 8.41 2.74 -13.04
C SER A 83 8.93 3.66 -11.92
N SER A 84 8.81 4.97 -12.09
CA SER A 84 9.21 5.94 -11.08
C SER A 84 8.41 5.79 -9.78
N PHE A 85 7.11 5.52 -9.87
CA PHE A 85 6.28 5.27 -8.69
C PHE A 85 6.77 4.03 -7.95
N LEU A 86 6.88 2.89 -8.63
CA LEU A 86 7.30 1.62 -8.01
C LEU A 86 8.70 1.71 -7.37
N LYS A 87 9.63 2.44 -7.98
CA LYS A 87 10.95 2.72 -7.39
C LYS A 87 10.85 3.49 -6.07
N ARG A 88 9.96 4.48 -5.99
CA ARG A 88 9.75 5.29 -4.77
C ARG A 88 9.15 4.48 -3.63
N PHE A 89 8.34 3.48 -3.95
CA PHE A 89 7.74 2.56 -2.97
C PHE A 89 8.63 1.35 -2.65
N GLY A 90 9.84 1.26 -3.22
CA GLY A 90 10.81 0.21 -2.90
C GLY A 90 10.49 -1.15 -3.51
N PHE A 91 9.75 -1.21 -4.62
CA PHE A 91 9.50 -2.47 -5.32
C PHE A 91 10.68 -2.87 -6.21
N ASP A 92 11.11 -4.14 -6.12
CA ASP A 92 12.21 -4.70 -6.92
C ASP A 92 11.89 -4.73 -8.43
N ASN A 93 10.63 -4.98 -8.77
CA ASN A 93 10.14 -5.14 -10.14
C ASN A 93 9.70 -3.82 -10.78
N SER A 94 10.55 -2.81 -10.71
CA SER A 94 10.20 -1.44 -11.09
C SER A 94 10.81 -0.99 -12.42
N SER A 95 11.44 -1.88 -13.20
CA SER A 95 12.02 -1.51 -14.50
C SER A 95 10.94 -1.31 -15.57
N VAL A 96 11.15 -0.34 -16.46
CA VAL A 96 10.24 -0.05 -17.59
C VAL A 96 10.05 -1.29 -18.47
N GLY A 97 11.13 -2.02 -18.74
CA GLY A 97 11.09 -3.25 -19.53
C GLY A 97 10.23 -4.34 -18.90
N TYR A 98 10.41 -4.56 -17.59
CA TYR A 98 9.59 -5.53 -16.85
C TYR A 98 8.11 -5.15 -16.87
N ILE A 99 7.78 -3.88 -16.60
CA ILE A 99 6.39 -3.41 -16.59
C ILE A 99 5.75 -3.52 -17.98
N SER A 100 6.48 -3.15 -19.04
CA SER A 100 5.98 -3.27 -20.41
C SER A 100 5.74 -4.72 -20.81
N GLN A 101 6.66 -5.62 -20.45
CA GLN A 101 6.53 -7.05 -20.75
C GLN A 101 5.34 -7.64 -19.99
N LEU A 102 5.22 -7.36 -18.69
CA LEU A 102 4.10 -7.80 -17.87
C LEU A 102 2.74 -7.36 -18.45
N LEU A 103 2.62 -6.09 -18.84
CA LEU A 103 1.40 -5.55 -19.42
C LEU A 103 1.08 -6.16 -20.80
N ASN A 104 2.09 -6.43 -21.62
CA ASN A 104 1.93 -7.12 -22.90
C ASN A 104 1.48 -8.57 -22.69
N ASP A 105 2.10 -9.29 -21.75
CA ASP A 105 1.78 -10.68 -21.45
C ASP A 105 0.32 -10.78 -20.96
N ILE A 106 -0.09 -9.91 -20.03
CA ILE A 106 -1.49 -9.84 -19.56
C ILE A 106 -2.43 -9.45 -20.71
N GLY A 107 -2.05 -8.47 -21.53
CA GLY A 107 -2.82 -8.05 -22.70
C GLY A 107 -3.02 -9.17 -23.73
N SER A 108 -2.03 -10.05 -23.89
CA SER A 108 -2.08 -11.18 -24.83
C SER A 108 -3.00 -12.32 -24.35
N LEU A 109 -3.19 -12.44 -23.03
CA LEU A 109 -4.09 -13.41 -22.41
C LEU A 109 -5.55 -12.95 -22.45
N LEU A 110 -5.78 -11.65 -22.66
CA LEU A 110 -7.11 -11.09 -22.75
C LEU A 110 -7.65 -11.28 -24.18
N PRO A 111 -8.89 -11.77 -24.34
CA PRO A 111 -9.48 -11.88 -25.67
C PRO A 111 -9.57 -10.48 -26.31
N SER A 112 -9.07 -10.36 -27.54
CA SER A 112 -8.96 -9.11 -28.29
C SER A 112 -10.30 -8.40 -28.52
N THR A 113 -11.41 -9.10 -28.29
CA THR A 113 -12.79 -8.63 -28.44
C THR A 113 -13.69 -9.44 -27.51
N GLN A 114 -14.27 -8.79 -26.52
CA GLN A 114 -15.39 -9.34 -25.77
C GLN A 114 -16.67 -9.01 -26.55
N ILE A 115 -17.30 -10.03 -27.13
CA ILE A 115 -18.57 -9.87 -27.84
C ILE A 115 -19.66 -9.84 -26.78
N PHE A 116 -20.21 -8.67 -26.51
CA PHE A 116 -21.42 -8.54 -25.69
C PHE A 116 -22.61 -8.85 -26.59
N SER A 117 -23.33 -9.92 -26.26
CA SER A 117 -24.55 -10.32 -26.98
C SER A 117 -25.72 -9.43 -26.55
N GLU A 118 -25.74 -8.17 -26.99
CA GLU A 118 -26.97 -7.43 -27.26
C GLU A 118 -26.67 -6.12 -28.00
N GLY A 119 -27.00 -6.08 -29.28
CA GLY A 119 -27.43 -4.87 -30.02
C GLY A 119 -26.39 -3.80 -30.37
N ASP A 120 -25.47 -3.46 -29.47
CA ASP A 120 -24.50 -2.40 -29.69
C ASP A 120 -23.10 -2.99 -29.71
N GLN A 121 -22.45 -2.92 -30.87
CA GLN A 121 -21.04 -3.28 -31.00
C GLN A 121 -20.17 -2.23 -30.29
N VAL A 122 -20.13 -2.29 -28.96
CA VAL A 122 -19.17 -1.54 -28.17
C VAL A 122 -17.83 -2.24 -28.31
N LYS A 123 -17.03 -1.75 -29.24
CA LYS A 123 -15.64 -2.17 -29.42
C LYS A 123 -14.84 -1.67 -28.22
N VAL A 124 -14.80 -2.44 -27.13
CA VAL A 124 -13.92 -2.19 -25.98
C VAL A 124 -12.49 -2.51 -26.42
N ILE A 125 -11.80 -1.53 -27.03
CA ILE A 125 -10.39 -1.68 -27.35
C ILE A 125 -9.60 -1.42 -26.07
N LEU A 126 -9.27 -2.49 -25.33
CA LEU A 126 -8.42 -2.42 -24.15
C LEU A 126 -6.97 -2.19 -24.59
N TRP A 127 -6.60 -0.93 -24.86
CA TRP A 127 -5.22 -0.51 -25.17
C TRP A 127 -4.35 -0.59 -23.92
N ILE A 128 -3.99 -1.80 -23.49
CA ILE A 128 -3.04 -2.00 -22.39
C ILE A 128 -1.61 -1.63 -22.83
N VAL A 129 -1.31 -1.72 -24.13
CA VAL A 129 0.01 -1.45 -24.70
C VAL A 129 0.18 0.02 -25.09
N ALA A 130 1.35 0.56 -24.76
CA ALA A 130 1.91 1.86 -25.05
C ALA A 130 1.11 2.78 -26.01
N SER A 131 0.73 3.95 -25.48
CA SER A 131 0.42 5.14 -26.25
C SER A 131 1.64 5.49 -27.11
N LYS A 132 1.71 4.96 -28.34
CA LYS A 132 2.28 5.73 -29.44
C LYS A 132 1.13 6.53 -30.04
N ARG A 133 0.94 7.74 -29.51
CA ARG A 133 0.29 8.82 -30.26
C ARG A 133 1.07 9.01 -31.56
N LYS A 134 0.62 8.38 -32.64
CA LYS A 134 0.73 8.97 -33.97
C LYS A 134 -0.52 9.82 -34.14
N VAL A 135 -0.36 11.11 -33.89
CA VAL A 135 -1.30 12.14 -34.35
C VAL A 135 -1.04 12.30 -35.86
N PRO A 136 -2.09 12.46 -36.70
CA PRO A 136 -2.02 12.43 -38.16
C PRO A 136 -1.02 13.40 -38.78
#